data_AF-A0A258TAS6-F1
#
_entry.id   AF-A0A258TAS6-F1
#
_cell.length_a   1.000
_cell.length_b   1.000
_cell.length_c   1.000
_cell.angle_alpha   90.00
_cell.angle_beta   90.00
_cell.angle_gamma   90.00
#
_symmetry.space_group_name_H-M   'P 1'
#
loop_
_entity.id
_entity.type
_entity.pdbx_description
1 polymer ?
#
loop_
_entity_poly.entity_id
_entity_poly.type
_entity_poly.pdbx_seq_one_letter_code
_entity_poly.pdbx_strand_id
1 'polypeptide(L)'
;MDIRAAEISKVIKDQIASFGTEAQVSETGQVLSVGDGIARIYGLDNVQAGEMVEFSNGVQGMALNLEADNVGVVIFGSDSQIKE
;
A
#
# COMPACT_ATOMS: atom_id res chain seq x y z
N MET A 1 37.48 3.69 -27.26
CA MET A 1 36.62 3.13 -26.20
C MET A 1 35.26 2.93 -26.83
N ASP A 2 35.07 1.79 -27.49
CA ASP A 2 33.82 1.45 -28.15
C ASP A 2 32.81 1.02 -27.08
N ILE A 3 31.93 1.94 -26.70
CA ILE A 3 30.77 1.62 -25.88
C ILE A 3 29.92 0.67 -26.71
N ARG A 4 29.97 -0.62 -26.37
CA ARG A 4 29.21 -1.65 -27.09
C ARG A 4 27.74 -1.45 -26.75
N ALA A 5 26.98 -0.86 -27.68
CA ALA A 5 25.55 -0.63 -27.52
C ALA A 5 24.76 -1.89 -27.13
N ALA A 6 25.30 -3.08 -27.45
CA ALA A 6 24.79 -4.38 -27.01
C ALA A 6 24.80 -4.58 -25.49
N GLU A 7 25.82 -4.08 -24.77
CA GLU A 7 25.89 -4.18 -23.30
C GLU A 7 24.86 -3.25 -22.64
N ILE A 8 24.70 -2.03 -23.15
CA ILE A 8 23.67 -1.10 -22.67
C ILE A 8 22.27 -1.67 -22.90
N SER A 9 22.03 -2.23 -24.10
CA SER A 9 20.74 -2.84 -24.44
C SER A 9 20.43 -4.03 -23.54
N LYS A 10 21.44 -4.84 -23.19
CA LYS A 10 21.30 -5.97 -22.26
C LYS A 10 20.96 -5.49 -20.86
N VAL A 11 21.66 -4.49 -20.33
CA VAL A 11 21.39 -3.91 -19.01
C VAL A 11 19.97 -3.37 -18.92
N ILE A 12 19.51 -2.61 -19.92
CA ILE A 12 18.14 -2.08 -19.93
C ILE A 12 17.11 -3.21 -20.02
N LYS A 13 17.38 -4.26 -20.83
CA LYS A 13 16.49 -5.41 -20.96
C LYS A 13 16.40 -6.24 -19.67
N ASP A 14 17.53 -6.41 -18.98
CA ASP A 14 17.60 -7.09 -17.69
C ASP A 14 16.89 -6.26 -16.60
N GLN A 15 16.99 -4.93 -16.66
CA GLN A 15 16.29 -4.01 -15.76
C GLN A 15 14.77 -4.03 -15.97
N ILE A 16 14.31 -4.09 -17.23
CA ILE A 16 12.89 -4.23 -17.57
C ILE A 16 12.37 -5.63 -17.20
N ALA A 17 13.18 -6.68 -17.40
CA ALA A 17 12.82 -8.04 -16.98
C ALA A 17 12.71 -8.18 -15.45
N SER A 18 13.49 -7.38 -14.72
CA SER A 18 13.42 -7.27 -13.26
C SER A 18 12.38 -6.24 -12.78
N PHE A 19 11.77 -5.47 -13.68
CA PHE A 19 10.77 -4.47 -13.35
C PHE A 19 9.42 -5.16 -13.14
N GLY A 20 8.98 -5.23 -11.89
CA GLY A 20 7.74 -5.89 -11.49
C GLY A 20 7.92 -7.19 -10.71
N THR A 21 9.15 -7.57 -10.37
CA THR A 21 9.37 -8.70 -9.46
C THR A 21 9.14 -8.24 -8.02
N GLU A 22 8.00 -8.68 -7.49
CA GLU A 22 7.49 -8.48 -6.13
C GLU A 22 6.83 -7.12 -5.89
N ALA A 23 5.51 -7.06 -6.15
CA ALA A 23 4.65 -6.27 -5.28
C ALA A 23 4.93 -6.80 -3.86
N GLN A 24 5.70 -6.05 -3.08
CA GLN A 24 5.96 -6.40 -1.69
C GLN A 24 4.62 -6.35 -0.98
N VAL A 25 4.03 -7.53 -0.82
CA VAL A 25 2.78 -7.72 -0.10
C VAL A 25 3.01 -7.20 1.31
N SER A 26 2.37 -6.08 1.63
CA SER A 26 2.56 -5.39 2.90
C SER A 26 1.37 -5.66 3.82
N GLU A 27 1.63 -6.24 5.00
CA GLU A 27 0.63 -6.36 6.08
C GLU A 27 0.41 -5.02 6.80
N THR A 28 1.21 -4.00 6.49
CA THR A 28 1.04 -2.64 7.00
C THR A 28 0.71 -1.70 5.86
N GLY A 29 0.08 -0.57 6.19
CA GLY A 29 -0.29 0.44 5.21
C GLY A 29 -0.07 1.86 5.72
N GLN A 30 -0.12 2.81 4.78
CA GLN A 30 -0.05 4.23 5.08
C GLN A 30 -1.43 4.88 4.89
N VAL A 31 -1.86 5.68 5.85
CA VAL A 31 -3.11 6.44 5.74
C VAL A 31 -2.94 7.53 4.69
N LEU A 32 -3.76 7.50 3.64
CA LEU A 32 -3.79 8.52 2.59
C LEU A 32 -4.72 9.68 2.96
N SER A 33 -5.86 9.36 3.59
CA SER A 33 -6.87 10.35 3.96
C SER A 33 -7.76 9.83 5.05
N VAL A 34 -8.30 10.73 5.88
CA VAL A 34 -9.30 10.43 6.90
C VAL A 34 -10.42 11.45 6.83
N GLY A 35 -11.67 10.98 6.89
CA GLY A 35 -12.84 11.86 6.97
C GLY A 35 -14.09 11.08 7.35
N ASP A 36 -14.95 11.69 8.17
CA ASP A 36 -16.22 11.14 8.64
C ASP A 36 -16.10 9.71 9.21
N GLY A 37 -15.01 9.43 9.93
CA GLY A 37 -14.75 8.10 10.49
C GLY A 37 -14.32 7.03 9.48
N ILE A 38 -13.95 7.39 8.25
CA ILE A 38 -13.39 6.49 7.23
C ILE A 38 -11.96 6.90 6.91
N ALA A 39 -11.02 5.95 7.03
CA ALA A 39 -9.66 6.09 6.55
C ALA A 39 -9.49 5.38 5.20
N ARG A 40 -8.73 5.99 4.29
CA ARG A 40 -8.21 5.31 3.10
C ARG A 40 -6.75 4.98 3.34
N ILE A 41 -6.37 3.73 3.14
CA ILE A 41 -5.04 3.22 3.47
C ILE A 41 -4.43 2.60 2.22
N TYR A 42 -3.23 3.01 1.86
CA TYR A 42 -2.43 2.34 0.83
C TYR A 42 -1.66 1.16 1.43
N GLY A 43 -1.59 0.04 0.71
CA GLY A 43 -1.01 -1.23 1.20
C GLY A 43 -2.08 -2.13 1.79
N LEU A 44 -1.75 -2.82 2.90
CA LEU A 44 -2.64 -3.85 3.49
C LEU A 44 -3.06 -4.91 2.46
N ASP A 45 -2.13 -5.37 1.63
CA ASP A 45 -2.43 -6.16 0.41
C ASP A 45 -3.10 -7.52 0.71
N ASN A 46 -2.88 -8.05 1.91
CA ASN A 46 -3.46 -9.32 2.38
C ASN A 46 -4.72 -9.15 3.23
N VAL A 47 -5.16 -7.91 3.49
CA VAL A 47 -6.28 -7.66 4.40
C VAL A 47 -7.58 -8.18 3.80
N GLN A 48 -8.39 -8.82 4.63
CA GLN A 48 -9.68 -9.35 4.23
C GLN A 48 -10.80 -8.37 4.56
N ALA A 49 -11.88 -8.44 3.78
CA ALA A 49 -13.08 -7.67 4.07
C ALA A 49 -13.65 -8.12 5.43
N GLY A 50 -13.92 -7.15 6.30
CA GLY A 50 -14.37 -7.37 7.68
C GLY A 50 -13.23 -7.65 8.67
N GLU A 51 -11.97 -7.62 8.24
CA GLU A 51 -10.84 -7.79 9.14
C GLU A 51 -10.61 -6.54 10.00
N MET A 52 -10.17 -6.79 11.24
CA MET A 52 -9.81 -5.73 12.19
C MET A 52 -8.45 -5.16 11.85
N VAL A 53 -8.36 -3.84 11.77
CA VAL A 53 -7.11 -3.11 11.52
C VAL A 53 -6.81 -2.24 12.75
N GLU A 54 -5.55 -2.18 13.15
CA GLU A 54 -5.10 -1.31 14.24
C GLU A 54 -4.29 -0.15 13.66
N PHE A 55 -4.66 1.07 14.05
CA PHE A 55 -3.93 2.29 13.73
C PHE A 55 -2.78 2.50 14.71
N SER A 56 -1.77 3.28 14.33
CA SER A 56 -0.55 3.49 15.14
C SER A 56 -0.80 4.08 16.54
N ASN A 57 -1.96 4.69 16.77
CA ASN A 57 -2.40 5.23 18.05
C ASN A 57 -3.20 4.23 18.91
N GLY A 58 -3.32 2.97 18.48
CA GLY A 58 -4.09 1.91 19.15
C GLY A 58 -5.60 1.99 18.91
N VAL A 59 -6.07 2.93 18.08
CA VAL A 59 -7.47 2.94 17.64
C VAL A 59 -7.68 1.76 16.71
N GLN A 60 -8.81 1.08 16.85
CA GLN A 60 -9.18 -0.03 15.99
C GLN A 60 -10.11 0.43 14.87
N GLY A 61 -10.11 -0.31 13.78
CA GLY A 61 -11.05 -0.15 12.69
C GLY A 61 -11.31 -1.47 12.00
N MET A 62 -12.15 -1.43 10.96
CA MET A 62 -12.49 -2.60 10.18
C MET A 62 -12.38 -2.30 8.68
N ALA A 63 -11.70 -3.17 7.95
CA ALA A 63 -11.62 -3.09 6.49
C ALA A 63 -12.99 -3.36 5.87
N LEU A 64 -13.55 -2.38 5.16
CA LEU A 64 -14.85 -2.49 4.48
C LEU A 64 -14.68 -2.68 2.98
N ASN A 65 -13.91 -1.77 2.36
CA ASN A 65 -13.71 -1.76 0.91
C ASN A 65 -12.27 -2.14 0.60
N LEU A 66 -12.09 -3.11 -0.30
CA LEU A 66 -10.79 -3.50 -0.84
C LEU A 66 -10.73 -3.01 -2.29
N GLU A 67 -10.12 -1.85 -2.53
CA GLU A 67 -9.89 -1.32 -3.86
C GLU A 67 -8.51 -1.79 -4.38
N ALA A 68 -8.23 -1.60 -5.67
CA ALA A 68 -6.99 -2.09 -6.28
C ALA A 68 -5.74 -1.35 -5.78
N ASP A 69 -5.92 -0.12 -5.28
CA ASP A 69 -4.86 0.80 -4.89
C ASP A 69 -4.98 1.27 -3.44
N ASN A 70 -6.11 1.01 -2.77
CA ASN A 70 -6.32 1.40 -1.38
C ASN A 70 -7.39 0.55 -0.68
N VAL A 71 -7.38 0.58 0.65
CA VAL A 71 -8.33 -0.08 1.52
C VAL A 71 -9.11 0.98 2.31
N GLY A 72 -10.43 0.90 2.25
CA GLY A 72 -11.33 1.70 3.06
C GLY A 72 -11.55 1.06 4.42
N VAL A 73 -11.08 1.69 5.48
CA VAL A 73 -11.20 1.23 6.88
C VAL A 73 -12.14 2.15 7.64
N VAL A 74 -13.21 1.59 8.23
CA VAL A 74 -14.03 2.34 9.20
C VAL A 74 -13.31 2.40 10.54
N ILE A 75 -13.27 3.57 11.15
CA ILE A 75 -12.60 3.82 12.42
C ILE A 75 -13.59 3.61 13.56
N PHE A 76 -13.21 2.78 14.53
CA PHE A 76 -13.96 2.60 15.77
C PHE A 76 -13.42 3.56 16.84
N GLY A 77 -13.94 4.79 16.83
CA GLY A 77 -13.59 5.82 17.81
C GLY A 77 -13.43 7.18 17.18
N SER A 78 -12.49 7.95 17.71
CA SER A 78 -12.18 9.29 17.21
C SER A 78 -11.16 9.22 16.07
N ASP A 79 -11.53 9.80 14.93
CA ASP A 79 -10.68 9.95 13.75
C ASP A 79 -9.70 11.13 13.85
N SER A 80 -9.96 12.10 14.74
CA SER A 80 -9.14 13.33 14.92
C SER A 80 -7.65 13.12 15.20
N GLN A 81 -7.26 11.93 15.67
CA GLN A 81 -5.87 11.58 15.99
C GLN A 81 -5.17 10.79 14.89
N ILE A 82 -5.89 10.39 13.84
CA ILE A 82 -5.34 9.62 12.71
C ILE A 82 -5.00 10.61 11.60
N LYS A 83 -3.75 10.58 11.14
CA LYS A 83 -3.20 11.45 10.09
C LYS A 83 -2.31 10.65 9.15
N GLU A 84 -1.97 11.26 8.00
CA GLU A 84 -1.03 10.76 6.99
C GLU A 84 0.38 10.47 7.54
#